data_AF-A0A954TVV0-F1
#
_entry.id   AF-A0A954TVV0-F1
#
_cell.length_a   1.000
_cell.length_b   1.000
_cell.length_c   1.000
_cell.angle_alpha   90.00
_cell.angle_beta   90.00
_cell.angle_gamma   90.00
#
_symmetry.space_group_name_H-M   'P 1'
#
loop_
_entity.id
_entity.type
_entity.pdbx_description
1 polymer ?
#
loop_
_entity_poly.entity_id
_entity_poly.type
_entity_poly.pdbx_seq_one_letter_code
_entity_poly.pdbx_strand_id
1 'polypeptide(L)'
;MIRSQRLNQFTLIVAALALTSVCNAQQVYSTAPLVNYSDSYYESFGTDWGFSHRSRNGYMFFNRGGANTAIPAFGGYDPNAVARFGVGSRGSNGSFYFNAWAGQGSNRSVTSTAPGLMLQNGGQGFVQDISVRPFVTGLIPVVGNRSVSPVEERLERLRQEAALANPNSQPSDAELLLANPEEQSLSINQSATSTPGRSSAERGDISLAEIRRLQAARPTSDPAEELNQLIESAQFAEASGRSGAARIRYQQAAAKASGELKRALLAKYESLLD
;
A
#
# COMPACT_ATOMS: atom_id res chain seq x y z
N MET A 1 40.32 32.96 -64.93
CA MET A 1 39.24 32.22 -64.25
C MET A 1 39.63 31.65 -62.88
N ILE A 2 40.82 31.06 -62.69
CA ILE A 2 41.20 30.38 -61.41
C ILE A 2 41.42 31.36 -60.23
N ARG A 3 41.83 32.62 -60.48
CA ARG A 3 42.05 33.62 -59.42
C ARG A 3 40.77 34.13 -58.77
N SER A 4 39.63 34.19 -59.47
CA SER A 4 38.38 34.70 -58.88
C SER A 4 37.70 33.68 -57.97
N GLN A 5 37.84 32.37 -58.25
CA GLN A 5 37.31 31.33 -57.36
C GLN A 5 38.03 31.26 -56.01
N ARG A 6 39.36 31.43 -56.00
CA ARG A 6 40.13 31.40 -54.74
C ARG A 6 39.83 32.61 -53.85
N LEU A 7 39.56 33.76 -54.45
CA LEU A 7 39.18 34.97 -53.70
C LEU A 7 37.80 34.82 -53.05
N ASN A 8 36.82 34.25 -53.77
CA ASN A 8 35.47 33.98 -53.24
C ASN A 8 35.44 32.90 -52.15
N GLN A 9 36.26 31.85 -52.26
CA GLN A 9 36.34 30.85 -51.20
C GLN A 9 36.96 31.42 -49.92
N PHE A 10 37.96 32.30 -50.06
CA PHE A 10 38.61 32.90 -48.90
C PHE A 10 37.69 33.88 -48.17
N THR A 11 36.91 34.70 -48.89
CA THR A 11 35.90 35.58 -48.26
C THR A 11 34.78 34.78 -47.59
N LEU A 12 34.38 33.64 -48.14
CA LEU A 12 33.33 32.79 -47.53
C LEU A 12 33.83 32.13 -46.23
N ILE A 13 35.09 31.68 -46.20
CA ILE A 13 35.71 31.13 -44.99
C ILE A 13 35.91 32.21 -43.91
N VAL A 14 36.37 33.41 -44.30
CA VAL A 14 36.53 34.53 -43.36
C VAL A 14 35.18 35.02 -42.83
N ALA A 15 34.14 35.06 -43.66
CA ALA A 15 32.79 35.38 -43.21
C ALA A 15 32.24 34.32 -42.23
N ALA A 16 32.47 33.03 -42.50
CA ALA A 16 32.06 31.95 -41.60
C ALA A 16 32.78 32.01 -40.24
N LEU A 17 34.07 32.34 -40.21
CA LEU A 17 34.86 32.51 -38.98
C LEU A 17 34.49 33.81 -38.21
N ALA A 18 34.10 34.88 -38.90
CA ALA A 18 33.64 36.11 -38.25
C ALA A 18 32.27 35.96 -37.58
N LEU A 19 31.41 35.06 -38.10
CA LEU A 19 30.09 34.75 -37.55
C LEU A 19 30.13 33.81 -36.33
N THR A 20 31.25 33.11 -36.07
CA THR A 20 31.38 32.19 -34.92
C THR A 20 31.62 32.89 -33.57
N SER A 21 31.83 34.20 -33.53
CA SER A 21 32.26 34.95 -32.33
C SER A 21 31.14 35.34 -31.36
N VAL A 22 29.89 34.95 -31.61
CA VAL A 22 28.73 35.18 -30.72
C VAL A 22 28.09 33.85 -30.31
N CYS A 23 28.86 33.00 -29.63
CA CYS A 23 28.29 31.88 -28.89
C CYS A 23 28.87 31.82 -27.48
N ASN A 24 28.83 32.95 -26.75
CA ASN A 24 28.97 32.94 -25.30
C ASN A 24 27.59 32.65 -24.70
N ALA A 25 27.18 31.39 -24.75
CA ALA A 25 26.03 30.94 -23.97
C ALA A 25 26.46 30.90 -22.50
N GLN A 26 26.27 32.00 -21.78
CA GLN A 26 26.55 32.07 -20.35
C GLN A 26 25.70 31.01 -19.63
N GLN A 27 26.36 30.13 -18.86
CA GLN A 27 25.68 29.14 -18.04
C GLN A 27 25.26 29.76 -16.71
N VAL A 28 24.04 29.47 -16.27
CA VAL A 28 23.46 29.94 -14.99
C VAL A 28 23.08 28.73 -14.17
N TYR A 29 23.60 28.66 -12.94
CA TYR A 29 23.17 27.71 -11.92
C TYR A 29 21.96 28.29 -11.17
N SER A 30 20.81 27.63 -11.27
CA SER A 30 19.62 28.01 -10.53
C SER A 30 19.29 26.92 -9.51
N THR A 31 19.10 27.32 -8.24
CA THR A 31 18.67 26.44 -7.16
C THR A 31 17.47 27.04 -6.45
N ALA A 32 16.49 26.21 -6.10
CA ALA A 32 15.27 26.64 -5.42
C ALA A 32 15.09 25.85 -4.12
N PRO A 33 15.70 26.27 -3.00
CA PRO A 33 15.56 25.58 -1.72
C PRO A 33 14.12 25.71 -1.19
N LEU A 34 13.52 24.57 -0.85
CA LEU A 34 12.25 24.44 -0.15
C LEU A 34 12.52 23.80 1.21
N VAL A 35 12.10 24.49 2.28
CA VAL A 35 12.19 23.95 3.64
C VAL A 35 10.81 23.98 4.27
N ASN A 36 10.33 22.82 4.67
CA ASN A 36 9.08 22.63 5.39
C ASN A 36 9.38 22.28 6.85
N TYR A 37 8.83 23.07 7.76
CA TYR A 37 8.84 22.81 9.19
C TYR A 37 7.41 22.47 9.63
N SER A 38 7.25 21.34 10.30
CA SER A 38 5.99 20.93 10.91
C SER A 38 6.23 20.62 12.37
N ASP A 39 5.43 21.20 13.26
CA ASP A 39 5.42 20.88 14.68
C ASP A 39 3.97 20.61 15.07
N SER A 40 3.76 19.60 15.90
CA SER A 40 2.46 19.26 16.44
C SER A 40 2.64 18.86 17.89
N TYR A 41 1.70 19.29 18.70
CA TYR A 41 1.59 18.95 20.10
C TYR A 41 0.23 18.30 20.32
N TYR A 42 0.20 17.22 21.09
CA TYR A 42 -1.04 16.63 21.54
C TYR A 42 -0.98 16.33 23.03
N GLU A 43 -2.11 16.55 23.67
CA GLU A 43 -2.39 16.11 25.01
C GLU A 43 -3.72 15.39 25.02
N SER A 44 -3.79 14.36 25.84
CA SER A 44 -5.01 13.63 26.10
C SER A 44 -5.12 13.43 27.59
N PHE A 45 -6.27 13.75 28.14
CA PHE A 45 -6.64 13.39 29.49
C PHE A 45 -8.00 12.75 29.46
N GLY A 46 -8.23 11.80 30.35
CA GLY A 46 -9.56 11.24 30.51
C GLY A 46 -9.70 10.52 31.83
N THR A 47 -10.96 10.31 32.20
CA THR A 47 -11.34 9.68 33.45
C THR A 47 -12.46 8.67 33.21
N ASP A 48 -12.40 7.59 33.97
CA ASP A 48 -13.33 6.49 33.98
C ASP A 48 -13.60 6.14 35.43
N TRP A 49 -14.87 6.06 35.83
CA TRP A 49 -15.19 5.78 37.22
C TRP A 49 -16.56 5.14 37.36
N GLY A 50 -16.70 4.37 38.42
CA GLY A 50 -17.94 3.70 38.72
C GLY A 50 -18.03 3.30 40.18
N PHE A 51 -19.26 3.11 40.61
CA PHE A 51 -19.53 2.52 41.91
C PHE A 51 -20.69 1.56 41.79
N SER A 52 -20.68 0.54 42.64
CA SER A 52 -21.82 -0.32 42.87
C SER A 52 -22.04 -0.47 44.36
N HIS A 53 -23.30 -0.52 44.76
CA HIS A 53 -23.69 -0.71 46.15
C HIS A 53 -24.89 -1.65 46.21
N ARG A 54 -24.76 -2.69 47.03
CA ARG A 54 -25.82 -3.64 47.32
C ARG A 54 -26.41 -3.31 48.67
N SER A 55 -27.63 -2.79 48.64
CA SER A 55 -28.43 -2.53 49.83
C SER A 55 -29.42 -3.67 50.05
N ARG A 56 -29.99 -3.75 51.26
CA ARG A 56 -31.02 -4.74 51.64
C ARG A 56 -32.25 -4.70 50.74
N ASN A 57 -32.53 -3.55 50.12
CA ASN A 57 -33.71 -3.31 49.26
C ASN A 57 -33.37 -3.14 47.77
N GLY A 58 -32.15 -3.45 47.33
CA GLY A 58 -31.81 -3.37 45.90
C GLY A 58 -30.34 -3.14 45.60
N TYR A 59 -30.03 -3.12 44.31
CA TYR A 59 -28.69 -2.90 43.77
C TYR A 59 -28.64 -1.56 43.04
N MET A 60 -27.74 -0.68 43.46
CA MET A 60 -27.46 0.59 42.79
C MET A 60 -26.09 0.49 42.13
N PHE A 61 -26.00 0.95 40.89
CA PHE A 61 -24.73 1.03 40.20
C PHE A 61 -24.69 2.26 39.30
N PHE A 62 -23.48 2.78 39.15
CA PHE A 62 -23.15 3.80 38.19
C PHE A 62 -21.83 3.44 37.54
N ASN A 63 -21.76 3.59 36.23
CA ASN A 63 -20.54 3.40 35.47
C ASN A 63 -20.49 4.49 34.40
N ARG A 64 -19.45 5.32 34.46
CA ARG A 64 -19.10 6.26 33.40
C ARG A 64 -17.85 5.75 32.70
N GLY A 65 -18.07 5.06 31.59
CA GLY A 65 -17.03 4.70 30.63
C GLY A 65 -16.43 5.96 30.01
N GLY A 66 -15.10 6.11 30.11
CA GLY A 66 -14.40 7.22 29.47
C GLY A 66 -13.94 6.89 28.05
N ALA A 67 -13.93 7.90 27.17
CA ALA A 67 -13.55 7.78 25.76
C ALA A 67 -12.08 7.38 25.63
N ASN A 68 -11.79 6.35 24.83
CA ASN A 68 -10.42 5.93 24.55
C ASN A 68 -9.55 7.15 24.17
N THR A 69 -8.34 7.20 24.76
CA THR A 69 -7.26 8.16 24.53
C THR A 69 -7.24 8.75 23.11
N ALA A 70 -7.02 10.07 22.98
CA ALA A 70 -6.86 10.72 21.69
C ALA A 70 -5.74 10.03 20.91
N ILE A 71 -6.08 9.42 19.77
CA ILE A 71 -5.12 8.76 18.89
C ILE A 71 -4.32 9.87 18.21
N PRO A 72 -2.98 9.90 18.32
CA PRO A 72 -2.17 10.94 17.68
C PRO A 72 -2.36 10.90 16.15
N ALA A 73 -2.29 12.07 15.51
CA ALA A 73 -2.54 12.23 14.07
C ALA A 73 -1.59 11.41 13.19
N PHE A 74 -0.42 11.03 13.71
CA PHE A 74 0.57 10.17 13.07
C PHE A 74 1.26 9.29 14.13
N GLY A 75 1.70 8.08 13.75
CA GLY A 75 2.49 7.18 14.61
C GLY A 75 1.69 6.10 15.36
N GLY A 76 0.36 6.14 15.32
CA GLY A 76 -0.50 5.16 15.99
C GLY A 76 -0.55 5.34 17.51
N TYR A 77 -1.52 4.70 18.16
CA TYR A 77 -1.63 4.71 19.62
C TYR A 77 -0.51 3.87 20.23
N ASP A 78 0.38 4.48 21.02
CA ASP A 78 1.31 3.76 21.90
C ASP A 78 0.70 3.67 23.31
N PRO A 79 0.30 2.47 23.76
CA PRO A 79 -0.24 2.25 25.11
C PRO A 79 0.75 2.58 26.24
N ASN A 80 2.06 2.60 25.96
CA ASN A 80 3.10 2.93 26.94
C ASN A 80 3.36 4.44 27.05
N ALA A 81 2.89 5.25 26.09
CA ALA A 81 3.08 6.69 26.07
C ALA A 81 2.09 7.47 26.98
N VAL A 82 1.23 6.75 27.72
CA VAL A 82 0.17 7.32 28.55
C VAL A 82 0.34 6.88 29.99
N ALA A 83 0.40 7.85 30.92
CA ALA A 83 0.34 7.58 32.34
C ALA A 83 -1.09 7.22 32.73
N ARG A 84 -1.28 6.08 33.38
CA ARG A 84 -2.58 5.64 33.92
C ARG A 84 -2.51 5.60 35.44
N PHE A 85 -3.42 6.30 36.10
CA PHE A 85 -3.62 6.30 37.53
C PHE A 85 -4.94 5.61 37.84
N GLY A 86 -4.95 4.64 38.74
CA GLY A 86 -6.15 3.91 39.10
C GLY A 86 -6.21 3.64 40.59
N VAL A 87 -7.36 3.91 41.19
CA VAL A 87 -7.67 3.54 42.57
C VAL A 87 -9.02 2.85 42.61
N GLY A 88 -9.12 1.80 43.42
CA GLY A 88 -10.37 1.07 43.56
C GLY A 88 -10.45 0.41 44.91
N SER A 89 -11.68 0.27 45.39
CA SER A 89 -11.98 -0.44 46.63
C SER A 89 -13.13 -1.41 46.37
N ARG A 90 -13.02 -2.61 46.93
CA ARG A 90 -14.06 -3.63 46.89
C ARG A 90 -14.39 -4.00 48.33
N GLY A 91 -15.64 -3.80 48.71
CA GLY A 91 -16.20 -4.21 49.99
C GLY A 91 -17.28 -5.28 49.83
N SER A 92 -17.76 -5.81 50.96
CA SER A 92 -18.80 -6.85 51.00
C SER A 92 -20.13 -6.41 50.38
N ASN A 93 -20.44 -5.11 50.45
CA ASN A 93 -21.71 -4.54 50.01
C ASN A 93 -21.54 -3.56 48.84
N GLY A 94 -20.38 -3.52 48.16
CA GLY A 94 -20.19 -2.59 47.06
C GLY A 94 -18.76 -2.49 46.56
N SER A 95 -18.59 -1.81 45.43
CA SER A 95 -17.28 -1.52 44.86
C SER A 95 -17.22 -0.10 44.34
N PHE A 96 -16.03 0.47 44.30
CA PHE A 96 -15.73 1.75 43.69
C PHE A 96 -14.46 1.60 42.89
N TYR A 97 -14.41 2.23 41.72
CA TYR A 97 -13.17 2.41 40.99
C TYR A 97 -13.15 3.80 40.36
N PHE A 98 -11.95 4.34 40.27
CA PHE A 98 -11.62 5.56 39.57
C PHE A 98 -10.31 5.33 38.83
N ASN A 99 -10.33 5.56 37.53
CA ASN A 99 -9.20 5.52 36.64
C ASN A 99 -9.08 6.87 35.97
N ALA A 100 -7.86 7.40 35.90
CA ALA A 100 -7.50 8.56 35.12
C ALA A 100 -6.33 8.20 34.21
N TRP A 101 -6.27 8.82 33.05
CA TRP A 101 -5.11 8.73 32.19
C TRP A 101 -4.75 10.10 31.64
N ALA A 102 -3.46 10.30 31.44
CA ALA A 102 -2.92 11.47 30.79
C ALA A 102 -1.76 11.05 29.88
N GLY A 103 -1.77 11.53 28.64
CA GLY A 103 -0.72 11.29 27.66
C GLY A 103 -0.41 12.59 26.94
N GLN A 104 0.87 12.87 26.74
CA GLN A 104 1.37 14.06 26.08
C GLN A 104 2.40 13.63 25.05
N GLY A 105 2.42 14.31 23.90
CA GLY A 105 3.47 14.11 22.91
C GLY A 105 3.65 15.32 22.01
N SER A 106 4.81 15.38 21.39
CA SER A 106 5.13 16.36 20.37
C SER A 106 5.80 15.64 19.20
N ASN A 107 5.45 16.04 17.98
CA ASN A 107 6.10 15.56 16.77
C ASN A 107 6.56 16.77 15.95
N ARG A 108 7.87 16.84 15.74
CA ARG A 108 8.53 17.88 14.94
C ARG A 108 9.19 17.22 13.74
N SER A 109 8.83 17.66 12.54
CA SER A 109 9.41 17.23 11.27
C SER A 109 10.00 18.41 10.52
N VAL A 110 11.18 18.20 9.94
CA VAL A 110 11.85 19.16 9.06
C VAL A 110 12.18 18.44 7.76
N THR A 111 11.69 18.97 6.64
CA THR A 111 11.99 18.45 5.30
C THR A 111 12.63 19.58 4.48
N SER A 112 13.82 19.36 3.95
CA SER A 112 14.54 20.32 3.12
C SER A 112 14.90 19.69 1.77
N THR A 113 14.49 20.34 0.69
CA THR A 113 14.75 19.89 -0.69
C THR A 113 15.22 21.08 -1.51
N ALA A 114 16.35 20.96 -2.21
CA ALA A 114 16.89 22.04 -3.04
C ALA A 114 17.22 21.53 -4.46
N PRO A 115 16.23 21.50 -5.38
CA PRO A 115 16.51 21.23 -6.79
C PRO A 115 17.50 22.27 -7.34
N GLY A 116 18.51 21.81 -8.07
CA GLY A 116 19.49 22.64 -8.76
C GLY A 116 19.60 22.22 -10.22
N LEU A 117 19.71 23.18 -11.13
CA LEU A 117 19.86 22.91 -12.56
C LEU A 117 20.72 23.97 -13.24
N MET A 118 21.53 23.54 -14.20
CA MET A 118 22.42 24.39 -15.00
C MET A 118 21.78 24.63 -16.37
N LEU A 119 21.52 25.88 -16.73
CA LEU A 119 20.97 26.25 -18.05
C LEU A 119 21.89 27.21 -18.77
N GLN A 120 21.84 27.18 -20.10
CA GLN A 120 22.34 28.27 -20.91
C GLN A 120 21.39 29.47 -20.79
N ASN A 121 21.91 30.69 -20.93
CA ASN A 121 21.12 31.92 -20.92
C ASN A 121 20.02 31.86 -22.01
N GLY A 122 18.76 32.00 -21.61
CA GLY A 122 17.59 31.88 -22.47
C GLY A 122 17.08 30.45 -22.72
N GLY A 123 17.77 29.43 -22.21
CA GLY A 123 17.30 28.04 -22.25
C GLY A 123 16.23 27.77 -21.20
N GLN A 124 15.21 27.00 -21.55
CA GLN A 124 14.23 26.48 -20.59
C GLN A 124 14.65 25.08 -20.13
N GLY A 125 14.49 24.80 -18.83
CA GLY A 125 14.67 23.45 -18.28
C GLY A 125 13.83 23.26 -17.02
N PHE A 126 13.61 22.01 -16.64
CA PHE A 126 12.89 21.63 -15.44
C PHE A 126 13.58 20.46 -14.75
N VAL A 127 13.49 20.41 -13.42
CA VAL A 127 13.89 19.26 -12.61
C VAL A 127 12.64 18.78 -11.89
N GLN A 128 12.35 17.49 -11.98
CA GLN A 128 11.21 16.85 -11.37
C GLN A 128 11.66 15.58 -10.66
N ASP A 129 11.25 15.44 -9.41
CA ASP A 129 11.33 14.21 -8.64
C ASP A 129 9.89 13.88 -8.21
N ILE A 130 9.20 13.06 -9.03
CA ILE A 130 7.79 12.73 -8.84
C ILE A 130 7.54 11.25 -9.07
N SER A 131 6.63 10.68 -8.29
CA SER A 131 6.09 9.33 -8.54
C SER A 131 4.80 9.46 -9.35
N VAL A 132 4.79 8.96 -10.59
CA VAL A 132 3.59 8.93 -11.44
C VAL A 132 2.71 7.75 -11.01
N ARG A 133 1.53 8.05 -10.45
CA ARG A 133 0.53 7.05 -10.08
C ARG A 133 -0.62 7.12 -11.09
N PRO A 134 -0.74 6.14 -12.02
CA PRO A 134 -1.84 6.14 -12.98
C PRO A 134 -3.17 5.90 -12.25
N PHE A 135 -4.22 6.58 -12.71
CA PHE A 135 -5.59 6.38 -12.25
C PHE A 135 -6.52 6.19 -13.45
N VAL A 136 -7.64 5.50 -13.26
CA VAL A 136 -8.65 5.30 -14.31
C VAL A 136 -9.30 6.64 -14.64
N THR A 137 -9.14 7.12 -15.86
CA THR A 137 -9.67 8.41 -16.33
C THR A 137 -11.09 8.30 -16.89
N GLY A 138 -11.57 7.09 -17.17
CA GLY A 138 -12.92 6.85 -17.65
C GLY A 138 -13.25 5.37 -17.71
N LEU A 139 -14.54 5.06 -17.53
CA LEU A 139 -15.11 3.74 -17.78
C LEU A 139 -15.89 3.85 -19.08
N ILE A 140 -15.55 3.04 -20.08
CA ILE A 140 -16.36 2.90 -21.29
C ILE A 140 -17.31 1.72 -21.03
N PRO A 141 -18.61 1.96 -20.77
CA PRO A 141 -19.54 0.87 -20.60
C PRO A 141 -19.74 0.18 -21.94
N VAL A 142 -19.47 -1.13 -21.97
CA VAL A 142 -19.83 -1.96 -23.12
C VAL A 142 -21.25 -2.45 -22.90
N VAL A 143 -22.19 -1.96 -23.70
CA VAL A 143 -23.53 -2.57 -23.80
C VAL A 143 -23.50 -3.63 -24.90
N GLY A 144 -23.57 -4.92 -24.52
CA GLY A 144 -23.43 -6.06 -25.42
C GLY A 144 -22.14 -6.87 -25.17
N ASN A 145 -22.14 -8.17 -25.45
CA ASN A 145 -21.06 -9.10 -25.12
C ASN A 145 -19.78 -8.93 -25.99
N ARG A 146 -19.35 -7.71 -26.29
CA ARG A 146 -18.20 -7.43 -27.16
C ARG A 146 -17.27 -6.41 -26.50
N SER A 147 -16.28 -6.88 -25.76
CA SER A 147 -15.20 -6.05 -25.22
C SER A 147 -14.36 -5.51 -26.38
N VAL A 148 -14.76 -4.39 -26.99
CA VAL A 148 -13.99 -3.76 -28.07
C VAL A 148 -12.89 -2.93 -27.45
N SER A 149 -11.64 -3.30 -27.69
CA SER A 149 -10.50 -2.46 -27.30
C SER A 149 -10.43 -1.21 -28.20
N PRO A 150 -9.92 -0.06 -27.72
CA PRO A 150 -9.77 1.14 -28.57
C PRO A 150 -8.95 0.91 -29.86
N VAL A 151 -8.03 -0.07 -29.82
CA VAL A 151 -7.24 -0.49 -30.98
C VAL A 151 -8.09 -1.23 -32.01
N GLU A 152 -9.02 -2.06 -31.55
CA GLU A 152 -9.93 -2.82 -32.40
C GLU A 152 -10.95 -1.91 -33.10
N GLU A 153 -11.46 -0.89 -32.41
CA GLU A 153 -12.32 0.14 -33.04
C GLU A 153 -11.54 0.92 -34.13
N ARG A 154 -10.28 1.27 -33.86
CA ARG A 154 -9.41 1.96 -34.82
C ARG A 154 -9.17 1.09 -36.07
N LEU A 155 -8.98 -0.22 -35.87
CA LEU A 155 -8.76 -1.17 -36.95
C LEU A 155 -10.02 -1.40 -37.78
N GLU A 156 -11.18 -1.53 -37.13
CA GLU A 156 -12.47 -1.64 -37.83
C GLU A 156 -12.76 -0.38 -38.67
N ARG A 157 -12.46 0.82 -38.15
CA ARG A 157 -12.63 2.07 -38.89
C ARG A 157 -11.74 2.14 -40.13
N LEU A 158 -10.47 1.74 -40.01
CA LEU A 158 -9.54 1.70 -41.15
C LEU A 158 -9.98 0.69 -42.22
N ARG A 159 -10.52 -0.47 -41.80
CA ARG A 159 -11.08 -1.46 -42.73
C ARG A 159 -12.29 -0.93 -43.48
N GLN A 160 -13.17 -0.19 -42.81
CA GLN A 160 -14.34 0.45 -43.44
C GLN A 160 -13.93 1.54 -44.43
N GLU A 161 -12.92 2.33 -44.10
CA GLU A 161 -12.38 3.37 -44.98
C GLU A 161 -11.71 2.76 -46.23
N ALA A 162 -10.96 1.66 -46.05
CA ALA A 162 -10.38 0.91 -47.16
C ALA A 162 -11.44 0.28 -48.08
N ALA A 163 -12.54 -0.23 -47.52
CA ALA A 163 -13.65 -0.82 -48.27
C ALA A 163 -14.45 0.22 -49.06
N LEU A 164 -14.61 1.44 -48.53
CA LEU A 164 -15.22 2.56 -49.26
C LEU A 164 -14.33 3.08 -50.39
N ALA A 165 -13.01 3.04 -50.19
CA ALA A 165 -12.04 3.46 -51.20
C ALA A 165 -11.90 2.45 -52.35
N ASN A 166 -12.11 1.15 -52.11
CA ASN A 166 -12.01 0.10 -53.13
C ASN A 166 -13.13 -0.96 -52.98
N PRO A 167 -14.23 -0.85 -53.75
CA PRO A 167 -15.36 -1.77 -53.63
C PRO A 167 -15.12 -3.19 -54.18
N ASN A 168 -13.95 -3.46 -54.76
CA ASN A 168 -13.58 -4.76 -55.35
C ASN A 168 -12.44 -5.49 -54.61
N SER A 169 -11.94 -4.97 -53.49
CA SER A 169 -10.86 -5.65 -52.75
C SER A 169 -11.42 -6.79 -51.91
N GLN A 170 -10.86 -7.99 -52.11
CA GLN A 170 -11.18 -9.18 -51.32
C GLN A 170 -10.51 -9.05 -49.94
N PRO A 171 -11.08 -9.65 -48.87
CA PRO A 171 -10.50 -9.59 -47.52
C PRO A 171 -9.08 -10.16 -47.41
N SER A 172 -8.65 -10.95 -48.39
CA SER A 172 -7.29 -11.47 -48.54
C SER A 172 -6.23 -10.40 -48.79
N ASP A 173 -6.59 -9.24 -49.35
CA ASP A 173 -5.61 -8.21 -49.72
C ASP A 173 -5.09 -7.44 -48.49
N ALA A 174 -5.91 -7.36 -47.44
CA ALA A 174 -5.52 -6.80 -46.15
C ALA A 174 -4.64 -7.77 -45.33
N GLU A 175 -4.76 -9.07 -45.58
CA GLU A 175 -3.95 -10.14 -44.97
C GLU A 175 -2.60 -10.29 -45.70
N LEU A 176 -2.56 -10.02 -47.01
CA LEU A 176 -1.35 -10.06 -47.85
C LEU A 176 -0.32 -8.97 -47.49
N LEU A 177 -0.75 -7.87 -46.88
CA LEU A 177 0.15 -6.83 -46.35
C LEU A 177 0.82 -7.24 -45.02
N LEU A 178 0.45 -8.41 -44.48
CA LEU A 178 0.93 -8.95 -43.22
C LEU A 178 1.51 -10.39 -43.34
N ALA A 179 1.76 -10.89 -44.54
CA ALA A 179 2.59 -12.08 -44.77
C ALA A 179 3.98 -11.60 -45.20
N ASN A 180 5.10 -11.88 -44.52
CA ASN A 180 5.65 -13.14 -44.01
C ASN A 180 6.99 -12.79 -43.27
N PRO A 181 7.79 -13.71 -42.68
CA PRO A 181 7.58 -15.15 -42.47
C PRO A 181 7.99 -15.68 -41.06
N GLU A 182 7.80 -16.99 -40.89
CA GLU A 182 8.46 -17.91 -39.95
C GLU A 182 7.82 -18.12 -38.58
N GLU A 183 7.02 -19.18 -38.57
CA GLU A 183 6.86 -20.11 -37.46
C GLU A 183 8.22 -20.49 -36.85
N GLN A 184 8.45 -20.12 -35.60
CA GLN A 184 9.23 -20.97 -34.68
C GLN A 184 8.42 -21.20 -33.42
N SER A 185 7.98 -22.44 -33.33
CA SER A 185 7.44 -23.12 -32.17
C SER A 185 8.05 -22.70 -30.83
N LEU A 186 7.21 -22.22 -29.92
CA LEU A 186 7.41 -22.43 -28.49
C LEU A 186 6.11 -23.02 -27.91
N SER A 187 6.10 -24.35 -27.86
CA SER A 187 5.21 -25.13 -27.01
C SER A 187 5.46 -24.76 -25.55
N ILE A 188 4.64 -23.87 -25.00
CA ILE A 188 4.61 -23.61 -23.56
C ILE A 188 3.47 -24.45 -22.99
N ASN A 189 3.88 -25.43 -22.19
CA ASN A 189 3.02 -26.31 -21.40
C ASN A 189 1.93 -25.51 -20.68
N GLN A 190 0.68 -25.73 -21.08
CA GLN A 190 -0.50 -25.34 -20.30
C GLN A 190 -0.61 -26.30 -19.11
N SER A 191 0.08 -25.96 -18.03
CA SER A 191 -0.15 -26.54 -16.70
C SER A 191 0.18 -25.48 -15.66
N ALA A 192 -0.68 -24.47 -15.58
CA ALA A 192 -0.85 -23.65 -14.39
C ALA A 192 -2.26 -23.08 -14.44
N THR A 193 -3.17 -23.68 -13.68
CA THR A 193 -4.39 -23.01 -13.22
C THR A 193 -3.96 -21.86 -12.34
N SER A 194 -3.60 -20.72 -12.96
CA SER A 194 -3.46 -19.47 -12.23
C SER A 194 -4.86 -18.99 -11.93
N THR A 195 -5.32 -19.23 -10.69
CA THR A 195 -6.37 -18.42 -10.08
C THR A 195 -6.05 -16.96 -10.40
N PRO A 196 -6.95 -16.19 -11.04
CA PRO A 196 -6.68 -14.80 -11.36
C PRO A 196 -6.33 -14.10 -10.05
N GLY A 197 -5.07 -13.66 -9.95
CA GLY A 197 -4.59 -12.88 -8.83
C GLY A 197 -5.39 -11.58 -8.82
N ARG A 198 -6.38 -11.50 -7.92
CA ARG A 198 -7.14 -10.27 -7.69
C ARG A 198 -6.17 -9.14 -7.37
N SER A 199 -6.07 -8.19 -8.28
CA SER A 199 -5.30 -6.97 -8.10
C SER A 199 -5.82 -6.19 -6.90
N SER A 200 -4.92 -5.58 -6.14
CA SER A 200 -5.25 -4.68 -5.03
C SER A 200 -6.13 -3.50 -5.46
N ALA A 201 -6.16 -3.18 -6.76
CA ALA A 201 -7.00 -2.16 -7.37
C ALA A 201 -8.51 -2.53 -7.44
N GLU A 202 -8.90 -3.80 -7.26
CA GLU A 202 -10.32 -4.18 -7.15
C GLU A 202 -10.89 -3.94 -5.74
N ARG A 203 -10.05 -3.62 -4.75
CA ARG A 203 -10.50 -3.22 -3.42
C ARG A 203 -10.51 -1.71 -3.35
N GLY A 204 -11.68 -1.11 -3.57
CA GLY A 204 -11.95 0.19 -2.96
C GLY A 204 -11.72 0.08 -1.47
N ASP A 205 -11.08 1.09 -0.86
CA ASP A 205 -10.82 1.11 0.58
C ASP A 205 -12.12 0.78 1.32
N ILE A 206 -12.15 -0.39 1.92
CA ILE A 206 -13.32 -0.90 2.63
C ILE A 206 -13.52 0.06 3.80
N SER A 207 -14.66 0.74 3.84
CA SER A 207 -15.01 1.61 4.96
C SER A 207 -14.81 0.87 6.28
N LEU A 208 -14.27 1.55 7.31
CA LEU A 208 -14.07 0.96 8.64
C LEU A 208 -15.33 0.29 9.20
N ALA A 209 -16.51 0.77 8.80
CA ALA A 209 -17.79 0.17 9.13
C ALA A 209 -18.00 -1.19 8.44
N GLU A 210 -17.62 -1.31 7.18
CA GLU A 210 -17.71 -2.53 6.38
C GLU A 210 -16.63 -3.54 6.80
N ILE A 211 -15.42 -3.09 7.18
CA ILE A 211 -14.40 -3.94 7.83
C ILE A 211 -14.96 -4.54 9.13
N ARG A 212 -15.61 -3.72 9.97
CA ARG A 212 -16.25 -4.20 11.21
C ARG A 212 -17.38 -5.18 10.93
N ARG A 213 -18.17 -4.93 9.89
CA ARG A 213 -19.24 -5.84 9.45
C ARG A 213 -18.70 -7.17 8.94
N LEU A 214 -17.63 -7.15 8.15
CA LEU A 214 -16.97 -8.35 7.63
C LEU A 214 -16.24 -9.13 8.74
N GLN A 215 -15.69 -8.45 9.74
CA GLN A 215 -15.11 -9.10 10.92
C GLN A 215 -16.19 -9.72 11.83
N ALA A 216 -17.36 -9.08 11.95
CA ALA A 216 -18.51 -9.63 12.67
C ALA A 216 -19.22 -10.77 11.90
N ALA A 217 -19.11 -10.77 10.56
CA ALA A 217 -19.69 -11.79 9.69
C ALA A 217 -18.72 -12.94 9.36
N ARG A 218 -17.45 -12.87 9.79
CA ARG A 218 -16.57 -14.03 9.74
C ARG A 218 -17.14 -15.08 10.68
N PRO A 219 -17.54 -16.26 10.18
CA PRO A 219 -17.89 -17.36 11.07
C PRO A 219 -16.66 -17.61 11.94
N THR A 220 -16.85 -17.52 13.26
CA THR A 220 -15.87 -18.00 14.24
C THR A 220 -15.44 -19.39 13.79
N SER A 221 -14.18 -19.51 13.36
CA SER A 221 -13.56 -20.80 13.09
C SER A 221 -13.89 -21.74 14.23
N ASP A 222 -14.42 -22.92 13.93
CA ASP A 222 -14.84 -23.85 14.96
C ASP A 222 -13.65 -24.06 15.91
N PRO A 223 -13.85 -23.93 17.24
CA PRO A 223 -12.74 -23.96 18.20
C PRO A 223 -11.91 -25.25 18.13
N ALA A 224 -12.48 -26.31 17.56
CA ALA A 224 -11.81 -27.57 17.25
C ALA A 224 -10.82 -27.45 16.08
N GLU A 225 -11.14 -26.71 15.03
CA GLU A 225 -10.24 -26.50 13.89
C GLU A 225 -9.02 -25.66 14.27
N GLU A 226 -9.23 -24.60 15.06
CA GLU A 226 -8.13 -23.78 15.58
C GLU A 226 -7.19 -24.58 16.48
N LEU A 227 -7.74 -25.50 17.28
CA LEU A 227 -6.95 -26.38 18.13
C LEU A 227 -6.10 -27.33 17.28
N ASN A 228 -6.67 -27.92 16.22
CA ASN A 228 -5.94 -28.82 15.33
C ASN A 228 -4.80 -28.10 14.59
N GLN A 229 -5.03 -26.87 14.11
CA GLN A 229 -3.99 -26.06 13.47
C GLN A 229 -2.84 -25.70 14.44
N LEU A 230 -3.16 -25.43 15.70
CA LEU A 230 -2.14 -25.17 16.72
C LEU A 230 -1.30 -26.43 17.03
N ILE A 231 -1.92 -27.61 17.06
CA ILE A 231 -1.22 -28.88 17.27
C ILE A 231 -0.31 -29.19 16.07
N GLU A 232 -0.81 -29.05 14.84
CA GLU A 232 -0.03 -29.30 13.62
C GLU A 232 1.17 -28.33 13.51
N SER A 233 0.95 -27.05 13.79
CA SER A 233 2.03 -26.05 13.79
C SER A 233 3.05 -26.23 14.92
N ALA A 234 2.65 -26.83 16.05
CA ALA A 234 3.56 -27.22 17.13
C ALA A 234 4.45 -28.41 16.71
N GLN A 235 3.86 -29.44 16.12
CA GLN A 235 4.57 -30.62 15.61
C GLN A 235 5.54 -30.24 14.49
N PHE A 236 5.15 -29.35 13.58
CA PHE A 236 6.04 -28.85 12.53
C PHE A 236 7.25 -28.10 13.10
N ALA A 237 7.05 -27.29 14.16
CA ALA A 237 8.16 -26.60 14.83
C ALA A 237 9.12 -27.56 15.54
N GLU A 238 8.60 -28.64 16.13
CA GLU A 238 9.36 -29.72 16.74
C GLU A 238 10.21 -30.45 15.68
N ALA A 239 9.58 -30.85 14.56
CA ALA A 239 10.27 -31.50 13.43
C ALA A 239 11.35 -30.59 12.80
N SER A 240 11.15 -29.27 12.85
CA SER A 240 12.11 -28.28 12.35
C SER A 240 13.22 -27.94 13.35
N GLY A 241 13.28 -28.59 14.51
CA GLY A 241 14.29 -28.34 15.56
C GLY A 241 14.13 -27.01 16.30
N ARG A 242 12.97 -26.34 16.17
CA ARG A 242 12.68 -25.04 16.81
C ARG A 242 11.94 -25.24 18.12
N SER A 243 12.62 -25.82 19.12
CA SER A 243 12.05 -26.20 20.42
C SER A 243 11.34 -25.04 21.15
N GLY A 244 11.90 -23.82 21.12
CA GLY A 244 11.27 -22.64 21.73
C GLY A 244 9.93 -22.25 21.10
N ALA A 245 9.80 -22.36 19.78
CA ALA A 245 8.54 -22.08 19.08
C ALA A 245 7.50 -23.18 19.29
N ALA A 246 7.94 -24.45 19.34
CA ALA A 246 7.08 -25.58 19.66
C ALA A 246 6.48 -25.45 21.07
N ARG A 247 7.27 -25.04 22.06
CA ARG A 247 6.81 -24.82 23.44
C ARG A 247 5.66 -23.82 23.54
N ILE A 248 5.82 -22.65 22.91
CA ILE A 248 4.79 -21.60 22.94
C ILE A 248 3.48 -22.11 22.30
N ARG A 249 3.59 -22.88 21.21
CA ARG A 249 2.42 -23.41 20.50
C ARG A 249 1.73 -24.54 21.27
N TYR A 250 2.47 -25.44 21.92
CA TYR A 250 1.90 -26.46 22.81
C TYR A 250 1.22 -25.84 24.03
N GLN A 251 1.77 -24.77 24.60
CA GLN A 251 1.14 -24.02 25.69
C GLN A 251 -0.18 -23.37 25.23
N GLN A 252 -0.19 -22.75 24.04
CA GLN A 252 -1.39 -22.16 23.46
C GLN A 252 -2.47 -23.21 23.14
N ALA A 253 -2.08 -24.37 22.61
CA ALA A 253 -2.98 -25.48 22.37
C ALA A 253 -3.57 -26.04 23.68
N ALA A 254 -2.75 -26.18 24.73
CA ALA A 254 -3.20 -26.64 26.05
C ALA A 254 -4.15 -25.66 26.76
N ALA A 255 -4.03 -24.36 26.48
CA ALA A 255 -4.97 -23.35 26.98
C ALA A 255 -6.36 -23.46 26.33
N LYS A 256 -6.42 -23.93 25.08
CA LYS A 256 -7.66 -24.10 24.30
C LYS A 256 -8.27 -25.51 24.41
N ALA A 257 -7.47 -26.53 24.71
CA ALA A 257 -7.93 -27.90 24.89
C ALA A 257 -8.57 -28.13 26.27
N SER A 258 -9.49 -29.11 26.35
CA SER A 258 -10.08 -29.57 27.61
C SER A 258 -9.89 -31.08 27.80
N GLY A 259 -10.00 -31.56 29.04
CA GLY A 259 -9.94 -32.98 29.38
C GLY A 259 -8.57 -33.63 29.19
N GLU A 260 -8.56 -34.84 28.63
CA GLU A 260 -7.38 -35.69 28.46
C GLU A 260 -6.35 -35.11 27.49
N LEU A 261 -6.83 -34.47 26.42
CA LEU A 261 -6.00 -33.85 25.38
C LEU A 261 -5.11 -32.74 25.96
N LYS A 262 -5.62 -31.95 26.90
CA LYS A 262 -4.84 -30.93 27.61
C LYS A 262 -3.68 -31.53 28.42
N ARG A 263 -3.90 -32.69 29.06
CA ARG A 263 -2.85 -33.36 29.84
C ARG A 263 -1.74 -33.88 28.95
N ALA A 264 -2.09 -34.44 27.79
CA ALA A 264 -1.13 -34.89 26.79
C ALA A 264 -0.27 -33.72 26.23
N LEU A 265 -0.90 -32.57 25.95
CA LEU A 265 -0.18 -31.39 25.45
C LEU A 265 0.74 -30.76 26.50
N LEU A 266 0.35 -30.77 27.78
CA LEU A 266 1.19 -30.29 28.88
C LEU A 266 2.39 -31.22 29.11
N ALA A 267 2.20 -32.54 29.07
CA ALA A 267 3.29 -33.50 29.15
C ALA A 267 4.30 -33.32 28.00
N LYS A 268 3.81 -33.04 26.79
CA LYS A 268 4.65 -32.69 25.64
C LYS A 268 5.40 -31.36 25.83
N TYR A 269 4.74 -30.35 26.37
CA TYR A 269 5.37 -29.07 26.72
C TYR A 269 6.50 -29.27 27.75
N GLU A 270 6.28 -30.10 28.78
CA GLU A 270 7.27 -30.41 29.81
C GLU A 270 8.46 -31.20 29.26
N SER A 271 8.23 -32.15 28.34
CA SER A 271 9.33 -32.90 27.69
C SER A 271 10.27 -32.07 26.81
N LEU A 272 9.85 -30.86 26.44
CA LEU A 272 10.65 -29.91 25.65
C LEU A 272 11.38 -28.89 26.54
N LEU A 273 11.27 -29.04 27.85
CA LEU A 273 11.86 -28.16 28.86
C LEU A 273 13.21 -28.66 29.38
N ASP A 274 13.47 -29.97 29.22
CA ASP A 274 14.76 -30.66 29.43
C ASP A 274 15.67 -30.55 28.18
#